data_AF-A0A0P1GGV1-F1
#
_entry.id   AF-A0A0P1GGV1-F1
#
_cell.length_a   1.000
_cell.length_b   1.000
_cell.length_c   1.000
_cell.angle_alpha   90.00
_cell.angle_beta   90.00
_cell.angle_gamma   90.00
#
_symmetry.space_group_name_H-M   'P 1'
#
loop_
_entity.id
_entity.type
_entity.pdbx_description
1 polymer ?
#
loop_
_entity_poly.entity_id
_entity_poly.type
_entity_poly.pdbx_seq_one_letter_code
_entity_poly.pdbx_strand_id
1 'polypeptide(L)'
;MAGFRLYNTRIDSAALQGAGTLPPDPMSAMTGGSPTPVEVGAHCLVEGKIEDREGVNGQYGIRFQLRMPEDWNGKFLFQGGGNDGFIAPAIGAIPSTGSSATPALKRGYAVVSMDGGHAAMSLEFTQDQQSRLDLAYASIGKVTYAAKSLIDAYYDAAPDQSYFMGCSNGGREAMMAAQRFPLEFDGVVVGNPGFHLSRAALGGVWDVTQWAKIAPRDAMHSALTQADLDTVAAEINAQCDALDGLEDGVVAAYRQCAFDPEALRGQLPDA
;
A
#
# COMPACT_ATOMS: atom_id res chain seq x y z
N MET A 1 19.60 -16.22 -16.08
CA MET A 1 18.14 -16.48 -16.16
C MET A 1 17.63 -17.02 -17.50
N ALA A 2 18.40 -17.00 -18.61
CA ALA A 2 17.91 -17.56 -19.88
C ALA A 2 17.51 -19.05 -19.74
N GLY A 3 16.25 -19.39 -20.06
CA GLY A 3 15.73 -20.76 -19.99
C GLY A 3 15.07 -21.14 -18.65
N PHE A 4 15.14 -20.30 -17.62
CA PHE A 4 14.40 -20.51 -16.37
C PHE A 4 12.90 -20.41 -16.63
N ARG A 5 12.11 -21.38 -16.13
CA ARG A 5 10.67 -21.44 -16.34
C ARG A 5 9.95 -21.54 -15.01
N LEU A 6 9.02 -20.62 -14.79
CA LEU A 6 8.08 -20.65 -13.69
C LEU A 6 6.71 -21.07 -14.23
N TYR A 7 5.99 -21.87 -13.45
CA TYR A 7 4.65 -22.31 -13.83
C TYR A 7 3.72 -21.10 -14.02
N ASN A 8 2.97 -21.08 -15.13
CA ASN A 8 2.04 -20.01 -15.52
C ASN A 8 2.60 -18.59 -15.37
N THR A 9 3.90 -18.40 -15.55
CA THR A 9 4.54 -17.09 -15.40
C THR A 9 5.30 -16.77 -16.68
N ARG A 10 5.01 -15.61 -17.27
CA ARG A 10 5.74 -15.04 -18.38
C ARG A 10 6.65 -13.93 -17.85
N ILE A 11 7.93 -13.99 -18.20
CA ILE A 11 8.86 -12.88 -17.99
C ILE A 11 8.80 -12.01 -19.25
N ASP A 12 8.33 -10.79 -19.10
CA ASP A 12 8.18 -9.83 -20.20
C ASP A 12 9.54 -9.14 -20.47
N SER A 13 10.30 -8.82 -19.42
CA SER A 13 11.64 -8.25 -19.52
C SER A 13 12.53 -8.69 -18.35
N ALA A 14 13.83 -8.81 -18.61
CA ALA A 14 14.86 -9.00 -17.59
C ALA A 14 16.15 -8.33 -18.06
N ALA A 15 16.53 -7.21 -17.43
CA ALA A 15 17.64 -6.38 -17.90
C ALA A 15 18.49 -5.86 -16.74
N LEU A 16 19.81 -5.86 -16.94
CA LEU A 16 20.73 -5.19 -16.02
C LEU A 16 20.58 -3.68 -16.14
N GLN A 17 20.52 -3.01 -15.00
CA GLN A 17 20.48 -1.56 -14.85
C GLN A 17 21.76 -1.14 -14.16
N GLY A 18 22.45 -0.14 -14.71
CA GLY A 18 23.58 0.47 -14.01
C GLY A 18 23.12 1.20 -12.74
N ALA A 19 24.07 1.52 -11.86
CA ALA A 19 23.81 2.41 -10.75
C ALA A 19 23.33 3.78 -11.26
N GLY A 20 22.41 4.42 -10.52
CA GLY A 20 21.84 5.69 -10.94
C GLY A 20 20.70 6.16 -10.04
N THR A 21 19.98 7.17 -10.51
CA THR A 21 18.84 7.77 -9.80
C THR A 21 17.55 7.41 -10.50
N LEU A 22 16.66 6.72 -9.79
CA LEU A 22 15.29 6.48 -10.23
C LEU A 22 14.46 7.75 -10.01
N PRO A 23 13.60 8.13 -10.97
CA PRO A 23 12.76 9.31 -10.83
C PRO A 23 11.72 9.11 -9.70
N PRO A 24 11.11 10.21 -9.22
CA PRO A 24 9.95 10.13 -8.34
C PRO A 24 8.83 9.28 -8.97
N ASP A 25 8.09 8.57 -8.13
CA ASP A 25 6.83 7.96 -8.53
C ASP A 25 5.72 9.02 -8.48
N PRO A 26 5.16 9.43 -9.64
CA PRO A 26 4.08 10.42 -9.69
C PRO A 26 2.80 9.93 -9.00
N MET A 27 2.66 8.62 -8.81
CA MET A 27 1.53 7.98 -8.12
C MET A 27 1.90 7.47 -6.72
N SER A 28 3.03 7.92 -6.16
CA SER A 28 3.55 7.49 -4.84
C SER A 28 2.51 7.48 -3.72
N ALA A 29 1.61 8.46 -3.67
CA ALA A 29 0.51 8.51 -2.71
C ALA A 29 -0.47 7.32 -2.82
N MET A 30 -0.61 6.73 -4.00
CA MET A 30 -1.50 5.61 -4.31
C MET A 30 -0.78 4.26 -4.36
N THR A 31 0.51 4.24 -4.65
CA THR A 31 1.30 3.02 -4.88
C THR A 31 2.17 2.66 -3.68
N GLY A 32 2.38 3.59 -2.74
CA GLY A 32 3.37 3.45 -1.67
C GLY A 32 4.82 3.66 -2.14
N GLY A 33 5.01 4.11 -3.38
CA GLY A 33 6.32 4.44 -3.95
C GLY A 33 6.93 5.72 -3.35
N SER A 34 8.11 6.11 -3.84
CA SER A 34 8.81 7.32 -3.35
C SER A 34 8.34 8.58 -4.08
N PRO A 35 7.93 9.65 -3.38
CA PRO A 35 7.59 10.95 -3.99
C PRO A 35 8.83 11.77 -4.39
N THR A 36 10.04 11.29 -4.06
CA THR A 36 11.31 11.94 -4.39
C THR A 36 12.23 11.00 -5.16
N PRO A 37 13.24 11.51 -5.90
CA PRO A 37 14.20 10.66 -6.59
C PRO A 37 14.95 9.75 -5.62
N VAL A 38 15.30 8.55 -6.05
CA VAL A 38 16.00 7.56 -5.22
C VAL A 38 17.26 7.07 -5.94
N GLU A 39 18.41 7.30 -5.34
CA GLU A 39 19.67 6.70 -5.78
C GLU A 39 19.69 5.20 -5.46
N VAL A 40 20.08 4.39 -6.44
CA VAL A 40 20.17 2.93 -6.32
C VAL A 40 21.48 2.43 -6.94
N GLY A 41 21.98 1.32 -6.42
CA GLY A 41 23.10 0.60 -7.01
C GLY A 41 22.72 -0.09 -8.33
N ALA A 42 23.70 -0.71 -8.98
CA ALA A 42 23.45 -1.57 -10.14
C ALA A 42 22.56 -2.75 -9.71
N HIS A 43 21.62 -3.13 -10.58
CA HIS A 43 20.62 -4.15 -10.25
C HIS A 43 20.03 -4.78 -11.52
N CYS A 44 19.50 -5.99 -11.41
CA CYS A 44 18.64 -6.57 -12.42
C CYS A 44 17.19 -6.11 -12.19
N LEU A 45 16.55 -5.59 -13.23
CA LEU A 45 15.12 -5.32 -13.28
C LEU A 45 14.42 -6.44 -14.05
N VAL A 46 13.46 -7.08 -13.42
CA VAL A 46 12.60 -8.11 -14.01
C VAL A 46 11.16 -7.65 -13.95
N GLU A 47 10.47 -7.77 -15.08
CA GLU A 47 9.03 -7.52 -15.18
C GLU A 47 8.36 -8.74 -15.78
N GLY A 48 7.20 -9.11 -15.24
CA GLY A 48 6.48 -10.28 -15.70
C GLY A 48 5.02 -10.29 -15.32
N LYS A 49 4.34 -11.33 -15.82
CA LYS A 49 2.92 -11.56 -15.63
C LYS A 49 2.65 -13.02 -15.27
N ILE A 50 1.91 -13.23 -14.19
CA ILE A 50 1.45 -14.54 -13.71
C ILE A 50 0.00 -14.74 -14.13
N GLU A 51 -0.33 -15.94 -14.62
CA GLU A 51 -1.68 -16.37 -14.98
C GLU A 51 -2.39 -15.41 -15.95
N ASP A 52 -1.81 -15.22 -17.14
CA ASP A 52 -2.46 -14.47 -18.22
C ASP A 52 -3.70 -15.23 -18.71
N ARG A 53 -4.89 -14.69 -18.43
CA ARG A 53 -6.17 -15.37 -18.67
C ARG A 53 -7.27 -14.43 -19.16
N GLU A 54 -8.20 -14.99 -19.92
CA GLU A 54 -9.48 -14.34 -20.21
C GLU A 54 -10.43 -14.49 -19.00
N GLY A 55 -11.00 -13.39 -18.53
CA GLY A 55 -12.00 -13.36 -17.46
C GLY A 55 -13.36 -12.86 -17.95
N VAL A 56 -14.26 -12.54 -17.02
CA VAL A 56 -15.67 -12.23 -17.32
C VAL A 56 -15.84 -11.05 -18.30
N ASN A 57 -14.97 -10.04 -18.24
CA ASN A 57 -15.08 -8.78 -18.98
C ASN A 57 -13.73 -8.24 -19.48
N GLY A 58 -12.71 -9.09 -19.60
CA GLY A 58 -11.41 -8.65 -20.09
C GLY A 58 -10.28 -9.63 -19.79
N GLN A 59 -9.07 -9.23 -20.18
CA GLN A 59 -7.87 -10.00 -19.92
C GLN A 59 -7.32 -9.65 -18.52
N TYR A 60 -7.08 -10.67 -17.71
CA TYR A 60 -6.53 -10.56 -16.35
C TYR A 60 -5.19 -11.29 -16.20
N GLY A 61 -4.54 -11.05 -15.07
CA GLY A 61 -3.29 -11.68 -14.67
C GLY A 61 -2.51 -10.73 -13.78
N ILE A 62 -1.62 -11.29 -12.96
CA ILE A 62 -0.89 -10.54 -11.92
C ILE A 62 0.41 -10.06 -12.51
N ARG A 63 0.56 -8.76 -12.70
CA ARG A 63 1.83 -8.19 -13.14
C ARG A 63 2.69 -7.87 -11.92
N PHE A 64 3.99 -8.07 -12.07
CA PHE A 64 4.96 -7.76 -11.02
C PHE A 64 6.22 -7.13 -11.59
N GLN A 65 6.90 -6.35 -10.75
CA GLN A 65 8.24 -5.85 -10.97
C GLN A 65 9.12 -6.32 -9.82
N LEU A 66 10.27 -6.90 -10.13
CA LEU A 66 11.28 -7.35 -9.18
C LEU A 66 12.61 -6.65 -9.49
N ARG A 67 13.24 -6.04 -8.48
CA ARG A 67 14.59 -5.49 -8.56
C ARG A 67 15.53 -6.28 -7.67
N MET A 68 16.64 -6.74 -8.23
CA MET A 68 17.65 -7.57 -7.58
C MET A 68 19.00 -6.85 -7.65
N PRO A 69 19.50 -6.22 -6.57
CA PRO A 69 20.75 -5.46 -6.58
C PRO A 69 21.98 -6.36 -6.76
N GLU A 70 23.04 -5.87 -7.43
CA GLU A 70 24.30 -6.61 -7.52
C GLU A 70 24.90 -6.84 -6.11
N ASP A 71 24.92 -5.79 -5.29
CA ASP A 71 25.32 -5.84 -3.88
C ASP A 71 24.16 -6.30 -2.98
N TRP A 72 23.70 -7.54 -3.17
CA TRP A 72 22.61 -8.11 -2.41
C TRP A 72 23.03 -8.49 -0.99
N ASN A 73 22.20 -8.13 -0.01
CA ASN A 73 22.45 -8.37 1.41
C ASN A 73 21.79 -9.64 1.97
N GLY A 74 21.33 -10.54 1.09
CA GLY A 74 20.61 -11.77 1.46
C GLY A 74 19.13 -11.57 1.79
N LYS A 75 18.58 -10.35 1.69
CA LYS A 75 17.20 -10.06 2.12
C LYS A 75 16.25 -9.78 0.98
N PHE A 76 15.01 -10.21 1.16
CA PHE A 76 13.89 -9.98 0.27
C PHE A 76 12.85 -9.08 0.93
N LEU A 77 12.30 -8.13 0.18
CA LEU A 77 11.16 -7.31 0.59
C LEU A 77 10.04 -7.40 -0.44
N PHE A 78 8.86 -7.80 0.01
CA PHE A 78 7.61 -7.58 -0.72
C PHE A 78 7.05 -6.22 -0.34
N GLN A 79 7.00 -5.30 -1.32
CA GLN A 79 6.37 -4.00 -1.19
C GLN A 79 4.89 -4.16 -1.55
N GLY A 80 4.02 -4.07 -0.54
CA GLY A 80 2.57 -4.06 -0.71
C GLY A 80 2.10 -2.76 -1.37
N GLY A 81 1.03 -2.86 -2.15
CA GLY A 81 0.49 -1.73 -2.91
C GLY A 81 -0.37 -0.79 -2.07
N GLY A 82 -0.84 0.31 -2.68
CA GLY A 82 -2.02 1.01 -2.17
C GLY A 82 -3.26 0.40 -2.82
N ASN A 83 -4.02 1.11 -3.64
CA ASN A 83 -5.26 0.57 -4.25
C ASN A 83 -5.05 -0.57 -5.27
N ASP A 84 -3.81 -1.05 -5.45
CA ASP A 84 -3.40 -1.96 -6.52
C ASP A 84 -3.83 -1.44 -7.91
N GLY A 85 -3.90 -2.30 -8.93
CA GLY A 85 -4.19 -1.87 -10.31
C GLY A 85 -2.98 -1.27 -11.05
N PHE A 86 -1.92 -0.93 -10.31
CA PHE A 86 -0.65 -0.40 -10.80
C PHE A 86 0.51 -1.05 -10.07
N ILE A 87 1.67 -1.07 -10.73
CA ILE A 87 2.90 -1.55 -10.12
C ILE A 87 3.70 -0.32 -9.66
N ALA A 88 3.91 -0.21 -8.36
CA ALA A 88 4.87 0.74 -7.82
C ALA A 88 6.29 0.37 -8.27
N PRO A 89 7.20 1.33 -8.52
CA PRO A 89 8.61 1.00 -8.65
C PRO A 89 9.07 0.18 -7.43
N ALA A 90 9.62 -1.00 -7.68
CA ALA A 90 9.97 -1.95 -6.63
C ALA A 90 11.28 -1.53 -5.92
N ILE A 91 11.20 -0.48 -5.10
CA ILE A 91 12.36 0.17 -4.46
C ILE A 91 12.38 -0.01 -2.93
N GLY A 92 11.26 -0.38 -2.33
CA GLY A 92 11.09 -0.59 -0.90
C GLY A 92 11.08 0.71 -0.12
N ALA A 93 10.44 1.76 -0.65
CA ALA A 93 10.25 3.01 0.07
C ALA A 93 9.25 2.80 1.21
N ILE A 94 9.43 3.52 2.33
CA ILE A 94 8.46 3.47 3.43
C ILE A 94 7.25 4.32 3.02
N PRO A 95 6.03 3.74 2.96
CA PRO A 95 4.82 4.42 2.51
C PRO A 95 4.23 5.31 3.62
N SER A 96 5.03 6.25 4.12
CA SER A 96 4.66 7.21 5.15
C SER A 96 5.21 8.58 4.77
N THR A 97 4.32 9.57 4.69
CA THR A 97 4.67 10.96 4.37
C THR A 97 5.71 11.49 5.36
N GLY A 98 6.79 12.07 4.86
CA GLY A 98 7.86 12.63 5.68
C GLY A 98 8.90 11.62 6.18
N SER A 99 8.76 10.33 5.85
CA SER A 99 9.80 9.34 6.14
C SER A 99 11.13 9.69 5.45
N SER A 100 12.21 9.75 6.24
CA SER A 100 13.59 9.90 5.76
C SER A 100 14.33 8.56 5.64
N ALA A 101 13.63 7.45 5.89
CA ALA A 101 14.24 6.13 5.86
C ALA A 101 14.72 5.77 4.45
N THR A 102 15.93 5.22 4.38
CA THR A 102 16.52 4.77 3.12
C THR A 102 15.72 3.60 2.51
N PRO A 103 15.29 3.67 1.23
CA PRO A 103 14.55 2.59 0.58
C PRO A 103 15.31 1.26 0.56
N ALA A 104 14.59 0.15 0.60
CA ALA A 104 15.16 -1.18 0.79
C ALA A 104 16.13 -1.60 -0.33
N LEU A 105 15.84 -1.24 -1.60
CA LEU A 105 16.73 -1.54 -2.72
C LEU A 105 18.09 -0.87 -2.54
N LYS A 106 18.14 0.40 -2.09
CA LYS A 106 19.39 1.11 -1.79
C LYS A 106 20.15 0.47 -0.60
N ARG A 107 19.44 -0.24 0.27
CA ARG A 107 20.03 -1.00 1.40
C ARG A 107 20.47 -2.42 1.01
N GLY A 108 20.36 -2.80 -0.27
CA GLY A 108 20.77 -4.10 -0.78
C GLY A 108 19.70 -5.20 -0.73
N TYR A 109 18.42 -4.86 -0.53
CA TYR A 109 17.33 -5.85 -0.57
C TYR A 109 16.95 -6.13 -2.02
N ALA A 110 16.62 -7.38 -2.33
CA ALA A 110 15.79 -7.67 -3.49
C ALA A 110 14.35 -7.25 -3.19
N VAL A 111 13.70 -6.50 -4.08
CA VAL A 111 12.38 -5.91 -3.81
C VAL A 111 11.40 -6.28 -4.92
N VAL A 112 10.21 -6.77 -4.55
CA VAL A 112 9.10 -7.00 -5.49
C VAL A 112 7.92 -6.08 -5.20
N SER A 113 7.21 -5.66 -6.25
CA SER A 113 5.89 -5.01 -6.21
C SER A 113 4.98 -5.68 -7.24
N MET A 114 3.66 -5.63 -7.01
CA MET A 114 2.65 -6.17 -7.94
C MET A 114 1.47 -5.21 -8.13
N ASP A 115 0.55 -5.55 -9.04
CA ASP A 115 -0.69 -4.81 -9.30
C ASP A 115 -1.96 -5.46 -8.73
N GLY A 116 -1.83 -6.50 -7.90
CA GLY A 116 -2.97 -7.19 -7.30
C GLY A 116 -3.86 -7.96 -8.29
N GLY A 117 -3.41 -8.23 -9.53
CA GLY A 117 -4.13 -9.07 -10.48
C GLY A 117 -5.12 -8.37 -11.40
N HIS A 118 -5.15 -7.04 -11.39
CA HIS A 118 -6.01 -6.23 -12.25
C HIS A 118 -5.30 -4.95 -12.68
N ALA A 119 -5.87 -4.26 -13.66
CA ALA A 119 -5.33 -3.00 -14.16
C ALA A 119 -6.23 -1.82 -13.78
N ALA A 120 -5.60 -0.70 -13.46
CA ALA A 120 -6.23 0.56 -13.06
C ALA A 120 -7.09 0.46 -11.79
N MET A 121 -7.59 1.60 -11.32
CA MET A 121 -8.47 1.69 -10.13
C MET A 121 -9.93 1.37 -10.43
N SER A 122 -10.23 0.78 -11.58
CA SER A 122 -11.60 0.44 -11.96
C SER A 122 -12.11 -0.66 -11.05
N LEU A 123 -13.38 -0.60 -10.65
CA LEU A 123 -14.04 -1.69 -9.91
C LEU A 123 -14.56 -2.80 -10.84
N GLU A 124 -14.38 -2.68 -12.16
CA GLU A 124 -14.87 -3.68 -13.13
C GLU A 124 -14.29 -5.09 -12.90
N PHE A 125 -13.06 -5.21 -12.37
CA PHE A 125 -12.46 -6.51 -12.03
C PHE A 125 -13.28 -7.28 -10.99
N THR A 126 -14.12 -6.59 -10.20
CA THR A 126 -14.93 -7.23 -9.16
C THR A 126 -16.04 -8.11 -9.73
N GLN A 127 -16.34 -8.03 -11.03
CA GLN A 127 -17.25 -8.95 -11.71
C GLN A 127 -16.61 -10.34 -11.93
N ASP A 128 -15.28 -10.41 -11.99
CA ASP A 128 -14.52 -11.65 -12.13
C ASP A 128 -14.12 -12.20 -10.75
N GLN A 129 -14.53 -13.45 -10.47
CA GLN A 129 -14.27 -14.08 -9.18
C GLN A 129 -12.78 -14.27 -8.91
N GLN A 130 -12.00 -14.65 -9.92
CA GLN A 130 -10.58 -14.93 -9.73
C GLN A 130 -9.81 -13.62 -9.50
N SER A 131 -10.16 -12.53 -10.17
CA SER A 131 -9.56 -11.21 -9.92
C SER A 131 -9.84 -10.71 -8.50
N ARG A 132 -11.04 -10.98 -7.95
CA ARG A 132 -11.33 -10.72 -6.53
C ARG A 132 -10.46 -11.54 -5.59
N LEU A 133 -10.22 -12.81 -5.90
CA LEU A 133 -9.36 -13.67 -5.09
C LEU A 133 -7.88 -13.25 -5.17
N ASP A 134 -7.44 -12.83 -6.36
CA ASP A 134 -6.09 -12.31 -6.57
C ASP A 134 -5.85 -11.06 -5.73
N LEU A 135 -6.75 -10.06 -5.76
CA LEU A 135 -6.67 -8.91 -4.86
C LEU A 135 -6.79 -9.30 -3.37
N ALA A 136 -7.72 -10.21 -3.05
CA ALA A 136 -7.97 -10.56 -1.65
C ALA A 136 -6.76 -11.22 -0.98
N TYR A 137 -6.04 -12.11 -1.66
CA TYR A 137 -4.83 -12.72 -1.09
C TYR A 137 -3.99 -13.51 -2.09
N ALA A 138 -4.56 -14.04 -3.18
CA ALA A 138 -3.87 -15.09 -3.95
C ALA A 138 -2.62 -14.56 -4.67
N SER A 139 -2.66 -13.29 -5.09
CA SER A 139 -1.52 -12.62 -5.74
C SER A 139 -0.29 -12.53 -4.83
N ILE A 140 -0.47 -12.31 -3.52
CA ILE A 140 0.62 -12.26 -2.53
C ILE A 140 1.45 -13.54 -2.59
N GLY A 141 0.82 -14.71 -2.46
CA GLY A 141 1.51 -15.99 -2.48
C GLY A 141 2.16 -16.29 -3.83
N LYS A 142 1.42 -16.07 -4.93
CA LYS A 142 1.90 -16.32 -6.31
C LYS A 142 3.15 -15.49 -6.63
N VAL A 143 3.11 -14.19 -6.34
CA VAL A 143 4.24 -13.27 -6.59
C VAL A 143 5.39 -13.56 -5.64
N THR A 144 5.13 -13.92 -4.38
CA THR A 144 6.19 -14.31 -3.44
C THR A 144 6.96 -15.53 -3.94
N TYR A 145 6.24 -16.57 -4.38
CA TYR A 145 6.86 -17.76 -4.96
C TYR A 145 7.70 -17.41 -6.20
N ALA A 146 7.13 -16.64 -7.13
CA ALA A 146 7.84 -16.22 -8.34
C ALA A 146 9.10 -15.41 -8.03
N ALA A 147 9.00 -14.43 -7.12
CA ALA A 147 10.10 -13.55 -6.73
C ALA A 147 11.22 -14.35 -6.06
N LYS A 148 10.93 -15.18 -5.06
CA LYS A 148 11.93 -16.00 -4.38
C LYS A 148 12.62 -16.98 -5.32
N SER A 149 11.88 -17.56 -6.25
CA SER A 149 12.45 -18.47 -7.26
C SER A 149 13.38 -17.75 -8.25
N LEU A 150 13.04 -16.51 -8.63
CA LEU A 150 13.90 -15.67 -9.48
C LEU A 150 15.15 -15.20 -8.73
N ILE A 151 15.03 -14.86 -7.44
CA ILE A 151 16.15 -14.50 -6.56
C ILE A 151 17.11 -15.67 -6.45
N ASP A 152 16.60 -16.86 -6.12
CA ASP A 152 17.40 -18.09 -6.03
C ASP A 152 18.13 -18.39 -7.35
N ALA A 153 17.43 -18.30 -8.48
CA ALA A 153 18.03 -18.50 -9.80
C ALA A 153 19.04 -17.41 -10.22
N TYR A 154 18.98 -16.22 -9.64
CA TYR A 154 19.87 -15.10 -9.98
C TYR A 154 21.12 -15.09 -9.10
N TYR A 155 20.98 -15.32 -7.79
CA TYR A 155 22.08 -15.30 -6.83
C TYR A 155 22.65 -16.68 -6.49
N ASP A 156 22.05 -17.77 -6.98
CA ASP A 156 22.35 -19.16 -6.59
C ASP A 156 22.15 -19.38 -5.07
N ALA A 157 21.20 -18.62 -4.48
CA ALA A 157 20.86 -18.66 -3.07
C ALA A 157 19.47 -18.07 -2.79
N ALA A 158 18.71 -18.75 -1.92
CA ALA A 158 17.44 -18.23 -1.40
C ALA A 158 17.67 -17.06 -0.42
N PRO A 159 16.68 -16.17 -0.22
CA PRO A 159 16.78 -15.12 0.81
C PRO A 159 17.00 -15.71 2.21
N ASP A 160 17.96 -15.15 2.95
CA ASP A 160 18.17 -15.44 4.37
C ASP A 160 17.01 -14.93 5.23
N GLN A 161 16.43 -13.78 4.83
CA GLN A 161 15.28 -13.17 5.50
C GLN A 161 14.33 -12.54 4.47
N SER A 162 13.04 -12.74 4.67
CA SER A 162 11.95 -12.24 3.82
C SER A 162 11.03 -11.33 4.62
N TYR A 163 10.75 -10.15 4.10
CA TYR A 163 9.89 -9.15 4.74
C TYR A 163 8.72 -8.77 3.86
N PHE A 164 7.60 -8.40 4.47
CA PHE A 164 6.50 -7.71 3.80
C PHE A 164 6.34 -6.31 4.41
N MET A 165 6.17 -5.27 3.60
CA MET A 165 5.89 -3.92 4.06
C MET A 165 4.79 -3.27 3.22
N GLY A 166 3.79 -2.68 3.87
CA GLY A 166 2.78 -1.88 3.17
C GLY A 166 1.96 -1.00 4.10
N CYS A 167 1.25 -0.03 3.52
CA CYS A 167 0.33 0.88 4.21
C CYS A 167 -1.05 0.87 3.53
N SER A 168 -2.15 1.16 4.25
CA SER A 168 -3.52 1.12 3.71
C SER A 168 -3.90 -0.29 3.22
N ASN A 169 -4.21 -0.48 1.94
CA ASN A 169 -4.44 -1.81 1.36
C ASN A 169 -3.16 -2.67 1.39
N GLY A 170 -1.96 -2.10 1.23
CA GLY A 170 -0.71 -2.81 1.46
C GLY A 170 -0.50 -3.22 2.91
N GLY A 171 -1.07 -2.45 3.85
CA GLY A 171 -1.14 -2.84 5.27
C GLY A 171 -2.08 -4.04 5.45
N ARG A 172 -3.22 -4.06 4.76
CA ARG A 172 -4.09 -5.25 4.70
C ARG A 172 -3.35 -6.43 4.09
N GLU A 173 -2.63 -6.26 2.98
CA GLU A 173 -1.82 -7.32 2.37
C GLU A 173 -0.76 -7.85 3.33
N ALA A 174 -0.06 -6.99 4.08
CA ALA A 174 0.91 -7.38 5.09
C ALA A 174 0.26 -8.23 6.20
N MET A 175 -0.97 -7.88 6.63
CA MET A 175 -1.74 -8.71 7.55
C MET A 175 -2.17 -10.03 6.91
N MET A 176 -2.57 -10.03 5.62
CA MET A 176 -2.92 -11.25 4.89
C MET A 176 -1.70 -12.16 4.70
N ALA A 177 -0.52 -11.60 4.46
CA ALA A 177 0.76 -12.30 4.41
C ALA A 177 1.01 -13.04 5.74
N ALA A 178 0.89 -12.34 6.86
CA ALA A 178 1.04 -12.95 8.18
C ALA A 178 -0.02 -14.03 8.48
N GLN A 179 -1.26 -13.85 8.03
CA GLN A 179 -2.37 -14.77 8.35
C GLN A 179 -2.45 -16.00 7.43
N ARG A 180 -2.15 -15.84 6.14
CA ARG A 180 -2.34 -16.90 5.12
C ARG A 180 -1.05 -17.46 4.57
N PHE A 181 0.06 -16.73 4.69
CA PHE A 181 1.37 -17.13 4.21
C PHE A 181 2.41 -17.05 5.35
N PRO A 182 2.15 -17.64 6.54
CA PRO A 182 2.95 -17.42 7.75
C PRO A 182 4.38 -17.96 7.65
N LEU A 183 4.66 -18.83 6.68
CA LEU A 183 6.00 -19.39 6.45
C LEU A 183 6.78 -18.61 5.38
N GLU A 184 6.17 -17.62 4.75
CA GLU A 184 6.79 -16.89 3.64
C GLU A 184 7.56 -15.64 4.08
N PHE A 185 7.30 -15.13 5.29
CA PHE A 185 7.88 -13.87 5.76
C PHE A 185 8.32 -13.98 7.22
N ASP A 186 9.56 -13.58 7.49
CA ASP A 186 10.16 -13.51 8.82
C ASP A 186 9.70 -12.25 9.59
N GLY A 187 9.25 -11.22 8.87
CA GLY A 187 8.73 -9.99 9.47
C GLY A 187 7.76 -9.25 8.57
N VAL A 188 6.73 -8.66 9.17
CA VAL A 188 5.76 -7.82 8.47
C VAL A 188 5.70 -6.43 9.10
N VAL A 189 5.71 -5.38 8.26
CA VAL A 189 5.52 -3.99 8.66
C VAL A 189 4.15 -3.54 8.15
N VAL A 190 3.26 -3.22 9.08
CA VAL A 190 1.84 -2.99 8.82
C VAL A 190 1.49 -1.54 9.14
N GLY A 191 1.33 -0.70 8.11
CA GLY A 191 0.85 0.68 8.23
C GLY A 191 -0.66 0.80 7.95
N ASN A 192 -1.38 1.57 8.76
CA ASN A 192 -2.81 1.93 8.59
C ASN A 192 -3.67 0.86 7.88
N PRO A 193 -3.71 -0.40 8.36
CA PRO A 193 -4.20 -1.50 7.56
C PRO A 193 -5.71 -1.45 7.33
N GLY A 194 -6.14 -1.53 6.07
CA GLY A 194 -7.55 -1.66 5.69
C GLY A 194 -8.10 -3.08 5.88
N PHE A 195 -7.93 -3.73 7.04
CA PHE A 195 -8.30 -5.15 7.22
C PHE A 195 -9.80 -5.44 7.20
N HIS A 196 -10.65 -4.41 7.23
CA HIS A 196 -12.11 -4.51 7.11
C HIS A 196 -12.67 -3.61 6.00
N LEU A 197 -12.11 -3.67 4.78
CA LEU A 197 -12.55 -2.86 3.63
C LEU A 197 -14.08 -2.88 3.40
N SER A 198 -14.74 -4.03 3.58
CA SER A 198 -16.20 -4.13 3.43
C SER A 198 -16.96 -3.31 4.47
N ARG A 199 -16.45 -3.20 5.70
CA ARG A 199 -17.05 -2.34 6.74
C ARG A 199 -16.77 -0.87 6.47
N ALA A 200 -15.59 -0.53 5.95
CA ALA A 200 -15.25 0.84 5.55
C ALA A 200 -16.20 1.35 4.45
N ALA A 201 -16.56 0.50 3.48
CA ALA A 201 -17.54 0.85 2.45
C ALA A 201 -18.93 1.19 3.04
N LEU A 202 -19.39 0.42 4.03
CA LEU A 202 -20.63 0.73 4.75
C LEU A 202 -20.53 2.02 5.57
N GLY A 203 -19.36 2.27 6.18
CA GLY A 203 -19.04 3.53 6.83
C GLY A 203 -19.16 4.71 5.88
N GLY A 204 -18.58 4.62 4.68
CA GLY A 204 -18.69 5.69 3.68
C GLY A 204 -20.13 5.98 3.25
N VAL A 205 -20.99 4.96 3.12
CA VAL A 205 -22.43 5.15 2.84
C VAL A 205 -23.12 5.88 4.00
N TRP A 206 -22.79 5.51 5.24
CA TRP A 206 -23.29 6.19 6.42
C TRP A 206 -22.85 7.66 6.45
N ASP A 207 -21.56 7.93 6.22
CA ASP A 207 -20.97 9.28 6.21
C ASP A 207 -21.67 10.15 5.18
N VAL A 208 -21.78 9.68 3.93
CA VAL A 208 -22.50 10.40 2.86
C VAL A 208 -23.94 10.71 3.27
N THR A 209 -24.62 9.77 3.93
CA THR A 209 -26.00 9.96 4.39
C THR A 209 -26.10 11.01 5.50
N GLN A 210 -25.10 11.14 6.37
CA GLN A 210 -25.10 12.18 7.41
C GLN A 210 -24.73 13.54 6.82
N TRP A 211 -23.65 13.61 6.05
CA TRP A 211 -23.16 14.87 5.45
C TRP A 211 -24.17 15.49 4.50
N ALA A 212 -24.90 14.68 3.72
CA ALA A 212 -25.93 15.17 2.81
C ALA A 212 -27.11 15.88 3.50
N LYS A 213 -27.28 15.72 4.82
CA LYS A 213 -28.35 16.42 5.58
C LYS A 213 -28.05 17.90 5.81
N ILE A 214 -26.77 18.25 5.88
CA ILE A 214 -26.31 19.61 6.21
C ILE A 214 -25.58 20.27 5.03
N ALA A 215 -25.15 19.48 4.05
CA ALA A 215 -24.49 20.00 2.87
C ALA A 215 -25.43 20.79 1.95
N PRO A 216 -24.94 21.86 1.30
CA PRO A 216 -25.62 22.42 0.15
C PRO A 216 -25.77 21.37 -0.97
N ARG A 217 -26.83 21.52 -1.77
CA ARG A 217 -27.09 20.64 -2.92
C ARG A 217 -25.84 20.56 -3.82
N ASP A 218 -25.46 19.33 -4.15
CA ASP A 218 -24.31 18.99 -5.01
C ASP A 218 -22.94 19.48 -4.48
N ALA A 219 -22.85 19.90 -3.20
CA ALA A 219 -21.64 20.46 -2.60
C ALA A 219 -21.34 19.83 -1.22
N MET A 220 -21.30 18.50 -1.17
CA MET A 220 -21.06 17.72 0.06
C MET A 220 -19.73 18.06 0.77
N HIS A 221 -18.70 18.41 0.00
CA HIS A 221 -17.40 18.84 0.54
C HIS A 221 -17.47 20.13 1.37
N SER A 222 -18.57 20.88 1.24
CA SER A 222 -18.87 22.11 1.98
C SER A 222 -19.92 21.90 3.07
N ALA A 223 -20.18 20.66 3.49
CA ALA A 223 -21.00 20.34 4.65
C ALA A 223 -20.47 20.99 5.93
N LEU A 224 -19.14 21.07 6.05
CA LEU A 224 -18.42 21.91 6.98
C LEU A 224 -17.35 22.64 6.19
N THR A 225 -17.18 23.93 6.42
CA THR A 225 -16.07 24.71 5.88
C THR A 225 -14.77 24.36 6.63
N GLN A 226 -13.62 24.79 6.09
CA GLN A 226 -12.35 24.64 6.82
C GLN A 226 -12.40 25.35 8.18
N ALA A 227 -13.04 26.52 8.27
CA ALA A 227 -13.18 27.24 9.54
C ALA A 227 -14.04 26.47 10.56
N ASP A 228 -15.07 25.76 10.10
CA ASP A 228 -15.89 24.89 10.96
C ASP A 228 -15.05 23.71 11.47
N LEU A 229 -14.25 23.08 10.59
CA LEU A 229 -13.35 21.98 10.96
C LEU A 229 -12.25 22.44 11.92
N ASP A 230 -11.70 23.64 11.74
CA ASP A 230 -10.70 24.23 12.63
C ASP A 230 -11.30 24.51 14.02
N THR A 231 -12.55 24.98 14.07
CA THR A 231 -13.30 25.17 15.34
C THR A 231 -13.50 23.85 16.06
N VAL A 232 -13.91 22.79 15.34
CA VAL A 232 -14.06 21.44 15.90
C VAL A 232 -12.73 20.89 16.41
N ALA A 233 -11.64 21.04 15.63
CA ALA A 233 -10.31 20.56 16.02
C ALA A 233 -9.78 21.29 17.25
N ALA A 234 -9.98 22.61 17.34
CA ALA A 234 -9.59 23.40 18.49
C ALA A 234 -10.34 22.97 19.76
N GLU A 235 -11.65 22.71 19.66
CA GLU A 235 -12.45 22.23 20.80
C GLU A 235 -12.05 20.81 21.23
N ILE A 236 -11.73 19.92 20.29
CA ILE A 236 -11.18 18.59 20.60
C ILE A 236 -9.88 18.73 21.40
N ASN A 237 -8.95 19.58 20.94
CA ASN A 237 -7.69 19.81 21.65
C ASN A 237 -7.93 20.42 23.04
N ALA A 238 -8.82 21.41 23.15
CA ALA A 238 -9.15 22.04 24.43
C ALA A 238 -9.65 21.03 25.48
N GLN A 239 -10.40 20.01 25.05
CA GLN A 239 -10.92 18.98 25.94
C GLN A 239 -9.94 17.81 26.17
N CYS A 240 -9.05 17.52 25.22
CA CYS A 240 -8.37 16.23 25.17
C CYS A 240 -6.84 16.25 25.05
N ASP A 241 -6.21 17.36 24.68
CA ASP A 241 -4.76 17.47 24.46
C ASP A 241 -3.99 17.08 25.74
N ALA A 242 -4.26 17.78 26.84
CA ALA A 242 -3.57 17.56 28.12
C ALA A 242 -3.82 16.18 28.80
N LEU A 243 -4.65 15.29 28.23
CA LEU A 243 -4.98 14.00 28.82
C LEU A 243 -3.81 13.00 28.85
N ASP A 244 -2.80 13.18 27.99
CA ASP A 244 -1.54 12.43 28.07
C ASP A 244 -0.48 13.09 28.96
N GLY A 245 -0.81 14.24 29.56
CA GLY A 245 0.06 15.00 30.45
C GLY A 245 0.92 16.06 29.75
N LEU A 246 0.71 16.28 28.45
CA LEU A 246 1.36 17.34 27.68
C LEU A 246 0.31 18.13 26.88
N GLU A 247 0.44 19.44 26.85
CA GLU A 247 -0.41 20.30 26.00
C GLU A 247 0.45 20.77 24.83
N ASP A 248 0.47 20.00 23.75
CA ASP A 248 1.30 20.24 22.56
C ASP A 248 0.49 20.24 21.24
N GLY A 249 -0.84 20.23 21.34
CA GLY A 249 -1.78 20.18 20.23
C GLY A 249 -1.97 18.77 19.65
N VAL A 250 -1.54 17.72 20.35
CA VAL A 250 -1.63 16.32 19.92
C VAL A 250 -2.38 15.50 20.95
N VAL A 251 -3.55 14.97 20.57
CA VAL A 251 -4.30 14.04 21.43
C VAL A 251 -3.66 12.64 21.39
N ALA A 252 -2.59 12.41 22.15
CA ALA A 252 -1.93 11.09 22.20
C ALA A 252 -2.68 10.11 23.12
N ALA A 253 -3.36 10.60 24.16
CA ALA A 253 -4.26 9.83 25.01
C ALA A 253 -5.69 9.68 24.44
N TYR A 254 -5.83 9.48 23.12
CA TYR A 254 -7.14 9.45 22.42
C TYR A 254 -8.21 8.52 23.01
N ARG A 255 -7.83 7.42 23.69
CA ARG A 255 -8.80 6.52 24.36
C ARG A 255 -9.43 7.10 25.63
N GLN A 256 -8.81 8.14 26.20
CA GLN A 256 -9.27 8.84 27.41
C GLN A 256 -10.12 10.06 27.06
N CYS A 257 -10.04 10.53 25.82
CA CYS A 257 -10.81 11.67 25.32
C CYS A 257 -12.31 11.34 25.30
N ALA A 258 -13.04 11.85 26.29
CA ALA A 258 -14.49 11.81 26.36
C ALA A 258 -15.06 13.12 25.81
N PHE A 259 -14.86 13.35 24.51
CA PHE A 259 -15.27 14.57 23.82
C PHE A 259 -16.78 14.82 23.98
N ASP A 260 -17.14 16.00 24.51
CA ASP A 260 -18.51 16.49 24.60
C ASP A 260 -18.79 17.47 23.44
N PRO A 261 -19.52 17.05 22.39
CA PRO A 261 -19.82 17.91 21.25
C PRO A 261 -20.80 19.03 21.59
N GLU A 262 -21.49 19.00 22.73
CA GLU A 262 -22.37 20.10 23.16
C GLU A 262 -21.61 21.42 23.36
N ALA A 263 -20.30 21.35 23.66
CA ALA A 263 -19.44 22.52 23.72
C ALA A 263 -19.44 23.32 22.40
N LEU A 264 -19.68 22.67 21.26
CA LEU A 264 -19.75 23.33 19.94
C LEU A 264 -21.09 24.02 19.66
N ARG A 265 -22.10 23.90 20.53
CA ARG A 265 -23.42 24.49 20.30
C ARG A 265 -23.32 26.02 20.19
N GLY A 266 -23.78 26.56 19.06
CA GLY A 266 -23.70 27.99 18.75
C GLY A 266 -22.32 28.48 18.31
N GLN A 267 -21.32 27.59 18.20
CA GLN A 267 -20.02 27.91 17.61
C GLN A 267 -19.95 27.60 16.11
N LEU A 268 -20.80 26.69 15.65
CA LEU A 268 -20.94 26.32 14.23
C LEU A 268 -22.23 26.93 13.66
N PRO A 269 -22.29 27.21 12.34
CA PRO A 269 -23.53 27.64 11.70
C PRO A 269 -24.64 26.62 11.91
N ASP A 270 -25.85 27.10 12.23
CA ASP A 270 -27.04 26.24 12.21
C ASP A 270 -27.32 25.81 10.76
N ALA A 271 -27.45 24.50 10.54
CA ALA A 271 -27.83 23.91 9.25
C ALA A 271 -29.36 23.93 9.04
#